data_AF-A0A970MNZ5-F1
#
_entry.id   AF-A0A970MNZ5-F1
#
_cell.length_a   1.000
_cell.length_b   1.000
_cell.length_c   1.000
_cell.angle_alpha   90.00
_cell.angle_beta   90.00
_cell.angle_gamma   90.00
#
_symmetry.space_group_name_H-M   'P 1'
#
loop_
_entity.id
_entity.type
_entity.pdbx_description
1 polymer ?
#
loop_
_entity_poly.entity_id
_entity_poly.type
_entity_poly.pdbx_seq_one_letter_code
_entity_poly.pdbx_strand_id
1 'polypeptide(L)' 'MNEASFNPTELTSPLAQLFEKAHQQGYLTYEEILAVMPASDQDLDQLDQLFGALLAAGIPYGDASDFGEESEKGHRS' A
#
# COMPACT_ATOMS: atom_id res chain seq x y z
N MET A 1 -6.61 -20.46 -28.57
CA MET A 1 -7.01 -19.67 -27.39
C MET A 1 -5.81 -18.80 -27.02
N ASN A 2 -5.80 -17.53 -27.42
CA ASN A 2 -4.77 -16.60 -26.96
C ASN A 2 -5.26 -16.02 -25.64
N GLU A 3 -4.37 -16.02 -24.66
CA GLU A 3 -4.65 -15.72 -23.26
C GLU A 3 -5.46 -14.44 -23.10
N ALA A 4 -6.53 -14.53 -22.33
CA ALA A 4 -7.13 -13.34 -21.75
C ALA A 4 -6.03 -12.66 -20.93
N SER A 5 -5.39 -11.64 -21.50
CA SER A 5 -4.86 -10.52 -20.72
C SER A 5 -6.06 -9.93 -19.98
N PHE A 6 -6.40 -10.58 -18.87
CA PHE A 6 -7.25 -10.02 -17.85
C PHE A 6 -6.41 -8.89 -17.26
N ASN A 7 -6.40 -7.75 -17.93
CA ASN A 7 -5.82 -6.53 -17.39
C ASN A 7 -6.73 -6.18 -16.21
N PRO A 8 -6.37 -6.50 -14.96
CA PRO A 8 -7.28 -6.33 -13.82
C PRO A 8 -7.46 -4.83 -13.49
N THR A 9 -6.76 -3.96 -14.20
CA THR A 9 -6.61 -2.53 -13.92
C THR A 9 -7.85 -1.68 -14.22
N GLU A 10 -8.87 -2.21 -14.90
CA GLU A 10 -10.01 -1.39 -15.36
C GLU A 10 -11.09 -1.17 -14.28
N LEU A 11 -11.05 -1.86 -13.14
CA LEU A 11 -12.04 -1.71 -12.05
C LEU A 11 -11.45 -1.88 -10.63
N THR A 12 -10.13 -1.77 -10.45
CA THR A 12 -9.53 -1.94 -9.12
C THR A 12 -9.82 -0.71 -8.27
N SER A 13 -10.76 -0.87 -7.33
CA SER A 13 -11.03 0.10 -6.28
C SER A 13 -9.73 0.63 -5.65
N PRO A 14 -9.68 1.89 -5.20
CA PRO A 14 -8.49 2.49 -4.59
C PRO A 14 -7.83 1.58 -3.54
N LEU A 15 -8.66 0.93 -2.73
CA LEU A 15 -8.23 -0.04 -1.72
C LEU A 15 -7.49 -1.25 -2.34
N ALA A 16 -8.00 -1.83 -3.42
CA ALA A 16 -7.38 -2.99 -4.07
C ALA A 16 -5.98 -2.65 -4.60
N GLN A 17 -5.79 -1.45 -5.14
CA GLN A 17 -4.48 -0.98 -5.62
C GLN A 17 -3.49 -0.82 -4.46
N LEU A 18 -3.95 -0.27 -3.34
CA LEU A 18 -3.13 -0.16 -2.12
C LEU A 18 -2.72 -1.54 -1.60
N PHE A 19 -3.65 -2.50 -1.55
CA PHE A 19 -3.36 -3.87 -1.12
C PHE A 19 -2.34 -4.57 -2.03
N GLU A 20 -2.44 -4.40 -3.34
CA GLU A 20 -1.49 -4.99 -4.27
C GLU A 20 -0.07 -4.45 -4.06
N LYS A 21 0.07 -3.12 -3.93
CA LYS A 21 1.36 -2.50 -3.61
C LYS A 21 1.91 -2.92 -2.26
N ALA A 22 1.06 -2.95 -1.24
CA ALA A 22 1.43 -3.45 0.08
C ALA A 22 1.90 -4.90 0.03
N HIS A 23 1.27 -5.75 -0.79
CA HIS A 23 1.66 -7.14 -0.95
C HIS A 23 3.00 -7.30 -1.68
N GLN A 24 3.28 -6.43 -2.67
CA GLN A 24 4.53 -6.43 -3.42
C GLN A 24 5.73 -6.00 -2.56
N GLN A 25 5.54 -4.97 -1.72
CA GLN A 25 6.61 -4.33 -0.94
C GLN A 25 6.69 -4.83 0.51
N GLY A 26 5.57 -5.33 1.04
CA GLY A 26 5.40 -5.67 2.45
C GLY A 26 4.98 -4.49 3.34
N TYR A 27 4.83 -3.29 2.78
CA TYR A 27 4.43 -2.07 3.50
C TYR A 27 3.76 -1.05 2.57
N LEU A 28 3.10 -0.06 3.17
CA LEU A 28 2.50 1.08 2.47
C LEU A 28 3.06 2.39 2.97
N THR A 29 3.26 3.35 2.08
CA THR A 29 3.71 4.68 2.46
C THR A 29 2.57 5.69 2.43
N TYR A 30 2.69 6.77 3.19
CA TYR A 30 1.72 7.88 3.11
C TYR A 30 1.61 8.44 1.69
N GLU A 31 2.73 8.50 0.96
CA GLU A 31 2.75 8.93 -0.44
C GLU A 31 1.92 8.01 -1.33
N GLU A 32 2.01 6.70 -1.13
CA GLU A 32 1.23 5.71 -1.87
C GLU A 32 -0.27 5.80 -1.56
N ILE A 33 -0.61 5.97 -0.29
CA ILE A 33 -1.99 6.20 0.16
C ILE A 33 -2.54 7.48 -0.50
N LEU A 34 -1.78 8.57 -0.50
CA LEU A 34 -2.19 9.84 -1.09
C LEU A 34 -2.22 9.83 -2.62
N ALA A 35 -1.37 9.03 -3.27
CA ALA A 35 -1.34 8.88 -4.72
C ALA A 35 -2.61 8.19 -5.24
N VAL A 36 -3.16 7.25 -4.47
CA VAL A 36 -4.37 6.50 -4.82
C VAL A 36 -5.64 7.16 -4.26
N MET A 37 -5.55 7.76 -3.07
CA MET A 37 -6.62 8.48 -2.39
C MET A 37 -6.11 9.87 -1.95
N PRO A 38 -6.22 10.90 -2.81
CA PRO A 38 -5.78 12.24 -2.46
C PRO A 38 -6.60 12.81 -1.30
N ALA A 39 -5.96 13.60 -0.44
CA ALA A 39 -6.58 14.15 0.78
C ALA A 39 -7.91 14.89 0.56
N SER A 40 -8.13 15.45 -0.64
CA SER A 40 -9.38 16.12 -1.01
C SER A 40 -10.57 15.17 -1.20
N ASP A 41 -10.31 13.88 -1.44
CA ASP A 41 -11.29 12.81 -1.70
C ASP A 41 -11.29 11.77 -0.56
N GLN A 42 -10.48 12.00 0.49
CA GLN A 42 -10.40 11.12 1.65
C GLN A 42 -11.54 11.43 2.64
N ASP A 43 -12.62 10.68 2.53
CA ASP A 43 -13.63 10.61 3.59
C ASP A 43 -13.16 9.76 4.77
N LEU A 44 -13.57 10.12 5.99
CA LEU A 44 -13.23 9.40 7.22
C LEU A 44 -13.63 7.91 7.17
N ASP A 45 -14.77 7.60 6.54
CA ASP A 45 -15.27 6.23 6.40
C ASP A 45 -14.35 5.37 5.51
N GLN A 46 -13.88 5.93 4.41
CA GLN A 46 -12.97 5.25 3.49
C GLN A 46 -11.58 5.04 4.12
N LEU A 47 -11.11 6.02 4.90
CA LEU A 47 -9.90 5.90 5.71
C LEU A 47 -10.04 4.82 6.77
N ASP A 48 -11.13 4.80 7.52
CA ASP A 48 -11.40 3.77 8.54
C ASP A 48 -11.41 2.37 7.91
N GLN A 49 -12.08 2.20 6.78
CA GLN A 49 -12.11 0.93 6.05
C GLN A 49 -10.71 0.54 5.54
N LEU A 50 -9.93 1.48 5.01
CA LEU A 50 -8.55 1.25 4.58
C LEU A 50 -7.69 0.78 5.76
N PHE A 51 -7.62 1.58 6.82
CA PHE A 51 -6.78 1.28 7.99
C PHE A 51 -7.22 -0.02 8.67
N GLY A 52 -8.53 -0.27 8.80
CA GLY A 52 -9.06 -1.52 9.32
C GLY A 52 -8.63 -2.72 8.49
N ALA A 53 -8.66 -2.59 7.17
CA ALA A 53 -8.22 -3.66 6.28
C ALA A 53 -6.68 -3.85 6.32
N LEU A 54 -5.89 -2.78 6.42
CA LEU A 54 -4.43 -2.85 6.59
C LEU A 54 -4.06 -3.56 7.89
N LEU A 55 -4.73 -3.20 9.00
CA LEU A 55 -4.56 -3.83 10.30
C LEU A 55 -4.94 -5.31 10.25
N ALA A 56 -6.07 -5.66 9.62
CA ALA A 56 -6.52 -7.03 9.45
C ALA A 56 -5.54 -7.87 8.61
N ALA A 57 -4.91 -7.24 7.61
CA ALA A 57 -3.90 -7.87 6.77
C ALA A 57 -2.49 -7.89 7.40
N GLY A 58 -2.28 -7.18 8.52
CA GLY A 58 -0.98 -7.05 9.17
C GLY A 58 0.02 -6.23 8.36
N ILE A 59 -0.45 -5.28 7.55
CA ILE A 59 0.38 -4.46 6.67
C ILE A 59 0.82 -3.21 7.43
N PRO A 60 2.13 -3.01 7.65
CA PRO A 60 2.64 -1.77 8.24
C PRO A 60 2.50 -0.60 7.25
N TYR A 61 2.12 0.57 7.77
CA TYR A 61 1.97 1.80 6.99
C TYR A 61 2.64 2.98 7.69
N GLY A 62 3.28 3.87 6.92
CA GLY A 62 4.15 4.91 7.49
C GLY A 62 4.87 5.75 6.45
N ASP A 63 5.97 6.41 6.83
CA ASP A 63 6.85 7.08 5.88
C ASP A 63 7.79 6.07 5.22
N ALA A 64 8.16 6.28 3.96
CA ALA A 64 9.12 5.40 3.26
C ALA A 64 10.46 5.30 4.02
N SER A 65 10.86 6.37 4.70
CA SER A 65 12.09 6.42 5.50
C SER A 65 12.04 5.48 6.71
N ASP A 66 10.85 5.25 7.28
CA ASP A 66 10.67 4.37 8.45
C ASP A 66 10.92 2.89 8.08
N PHE A 67 10.60 2.51 6.85
CA PHE A 67 10.79 1.16 6.32
C PHE A 67 12.14 0.93 5.63
N GLY A 68 12.87 2.01 5.35
CA GLY A 68 14.09 2.02 4.53
C GLY A 68 15.40 1.72 5.26
N GLU A 69 15.39 1.56 6.59
CA GLU A 69 16.63 1.62 7.38
C GLU A 69 16.84 0.41 8.32
N GLU A 70 16.85 -0.82 7.79
CA GLU A 70 17.44 -1.97 8.50
C GLU A 70 18.23 -2.92 7.58
N SER A 71 19.06 -2.37 6.69
CA SER A 71 20.03 -3.14 5.90
C SER A 71 21.44 -2.54 5.92
N GLU A 72 21.88 -1.96 7.04
CA GLU A 72 23.32 -1.72 7.25
C GLU A 72 23.74 -1.71 8.73
N LYS A 73 23.36 -2.75 9.50
CA LYS A 73 24.14 -3.13 10.69
C LYS A 73 25.20 -4.19 10.34
N GLY A 74 26.08 -3.82 9.40
CA GLY A 74 27.40 -4.44 9.27
C GLY A 74 28.32 -3.81 10.31
N HIS A 75 28.29 -4.35 11.53
CA HIS A 75 29.17 -3.99 12.63
C HIS A 75 30.63 -3.93 12.17
N ARG A 76 31.20 -2.72 12.06
CA ARG A 76 32.65 -2.49 11.92
C ARG A 76 33.33 -3.17 13.10
N SER A 77 34.17 -4.17 12.85
CA SER A 77 35.13 -4.73 13.81
C SER A 77 36.52 -4.73 13.20
#